data_AF-A0AA46YT46-F1
#
_entry.id   AF-A0AA46YT46-F1
#
_cell.length_a   1.000
_cell.length_b   1.000
_cell.length_c   1.000
_cell.angle_alpha   90.00
_cell.angle_beta   90.00
_cell.angle_gamma   90.00
#
_symmetry.space_group_name_H-M   'P 1'
#
loop_
_entity.id
_entity.type
_entity.pdbx_description
1 polymer ?
#
loop_
_entity_poly.entity_id
_entity_poly.type
_entity_poly.pdbx_seq_one_letter_code
_entity_poly.pdbx_strand_id
1 'polypeptide(L)'
;MYEIKISDLRSLARFGNATVKLDQQFNYTIAEIKRDGIYIPHQAIVAKRFAEVKVRESFASVFKNIQTVKQGKVLIAERRDGKLVASFQYERKLKEQQSKERKVTHKKPSKEIIRVTKVKKSKQVKK
;
A
#
# COMPACT_ATOMS: atom_id res chain seq x y z
N MET A 1 18.72 -5.64 -3.95
CA MET A 1 17.74 -4.66 -4.45
C MET A 1 16.38 -5.32 -4.45
N TYR A 2 15.38 -4.69 -3.85
CA TYR A 2 14.04 -5.24 -3.69
C TYR A 2 13.25 -5.06 -4.99
N GLU A 3 12.66 -6.14 -5.49
CA GLU A 3 11.77 -6.11 -6.64
C GLU A 3 10.33 -5.88 -6.18
N ILE A 4 9.69 -4.84 -6.72
CA ILE A 4 8.29 -4.52 -6.45
C ILE A 4 7.40 -5.58 -7.09
N LYS A 5 6.51 -6.15 -6.28
CA LYS A 5 5.47 -7.07 -6.74
C LYS A 5 4.14 -6.35 -6.96
N ILE A 6 3.19 -7.01 -7.63
CA ILE A 6 1.82 -6.51 -7.79
C ILE A 6 1.15 -6.25 -6.41
N SER A 7 1.44 -7.08 -5.40
CA SER A 7 0.96 -6.89 -4.02
C SER A 7 1.41 -5.55 -3.41
N ASP A 8 2.61 -5.10 -3.76
CA ASP A 8 3.18 -3.86 -3.25
C ASP A 8 2.50 -2.67 -3.90
N LEU A 9 2.20 -2.76 -5.21
CA LEU A 9 1.40 -1.75 -5.91
C LEU A 9 0.01 -1.59 -5.28
N ARG A 10 -0.65 -2.70 -4.93
CA ARG A 10 -1.93 -2.66 -4.20
C ARG A 10 -1.79 -2.04 -2.82
N SER A 11 -0.68 -2.29 -2.13
CA SER A 11 -0.40 -1.68 -0.83
C SER A 11 -0.18 -0.17 -0.95
N LEU A 12 0.53 0.29 -1.99
CA LEU A 12 0.71 1.71 -2.28
C LEU A 12 -0.62 2.43 -2.51
N ALA A 13 -1.58 1.77 -3.16
CA ALA A 13 -2.92 2.31 -3.36
C ALA A 13 -3.68 2.59 -2.04
N ARG A 14 -3.32 1.93 -0.93
CA ARG A 14 -3.95 2.18 0.38
C ARG A 14 -3.61 3.56 0.93
N PHE A 15 -2.43 4.07 0.62
CA PHE A 15 -1.92 5.34 1.13
C PHE A 15 -2.30 6.54 0.23
N GLY A 16 -2.79 6.28 -0.98
CA GLY A 16 -3.16 7.31 -1.95
C GLY A 16 -1.95 7.99 -2.60
N ASN A 17 -2.24 8.88 -3.56
CA ASN A 17 -1.25 9.67 -4.32
C ASN A 17 -0.14 8.85 -5.00
N ALA A 18 -0.42 7.59 -5.30
CA ALA A 18 0.49 6.72 -6.02
C ALA A 18 0.21 6.80 -7.52
N THR A 19 1.25 7.05 -8.30
CA THR A 19 1.17 7.15 -9.76
C THR A 19 2.23 6.27 -10.40
N VAL A 20 1.93 5.80 -11.61
CA VAL A 20 2.89 5.07 -12.45
C VAL A 20 3.13 5.84 -13.73
N LYS A 21 4.36 5.79 -14.21
CA LYS A 21 4.67 6.18 -15.58
C LYS A 21 4.76 4.91 -16.41
N LEU A 22 3.97 4.85 -17.47
CA LEU A 22 3.96 3.74 -18.40
C LEU A 22 5.05 3.90 -19.47
N ASP A 23 5.26 2.87 -20.27
CA ASP A 23 6.22 2.85 -21.36
C ASP A 23 5.66 3.46 -22.65
N GLN A 24 6.41 3.28 -23.75
CA GLN A 24 6.07 3.79 -25.06
C GLN A 24 4.74 3.26 -25.60
N GLN A 25 4.33 2.03 -25.22
CA GLN A 25 3.06 1.45 -25.67
C GLN A 25 1.86 2.30 -25.20
N PHE A 26 2.02 3.01 -24.09
CA PHE A 26 1.05 3.93 -23.53
C PHE A 26 1.48 5.39 -23.65
N ASN A 27 2.34 5.74 -24.62
CA ASN A 27 2.82 7.11 -24.86
C ASN A 27 3.41 7.78 -23.60
N TYR A 28 4.09 7.02 -22.74
CA TYR A 28 4.67 7.52 -21.50
C TYR A 28 3.66 8.16 -20.53
N THR A 29 2.40 7.76 -20.62
CA THR A 29 1.29 8.31 -19.84
C THR A 29 1.49 8.07 -18.35
N ILE A 30 1.09 9.06 -17.54
CA ILE A 30 1.06 8.97 -16.09
C ILE A 30 -0.33 8.49 -15.68
N ALA A 31 -0.40 7.34 -15.03
CA ALA A 31 -1.64 6.73 -14.58
C ALA A 31 -1.71 6.66 -13.06
N GLU A 32 -2.92 6.69 -12.52
CA GLU A 32 -3.17 6.66 -11.07
C GLU A 32 -3.33 5.21 -10.58
N ILE A 33 -2.73 4.89 -9.44
CA ILE A 33 -2.90 3.59 -8.79
C ILE A 33 -4.05 3.70 -7.79
N LYS A 34 -5.08 2.87 -7.96
CA LYS A 34 -6.17 2.68 -6.99
C LYS A 34 -6.21 1.23 -6.50
N ARG A 35 -7.05 0.94 -5.50
CA ARG A 35 -7.08 -0.39 -4.84
C ARG A 35 -7.38 -1.54 -5.81
N ASP A 36 -8.15 -1.27 -6.84
CA ASP A 36 -8.75 -2.21 -7.77
C ASP A 36 -8.05 -2.26 -9.14
N GLY A 37 -7.16 -1.30 -9.44
CA GLY A 37 -6.46 -1.23 -10.72
C GLY A 37 -5.68 0.05 -10.93
N ILE A 38 -5.18 0.19 -12.15
CA ILE A 38 -4.47 1.38 -12.63
C ILE A 38 -5.40 2.15 -13.55
N TYR A 39 -5.60 3.43 -13.28
CA TYR A 39 -6.50 4.30 -14.02
C TYR A 39 -5.70 5.11 -15.04
N ILE A 40 -5.82 4.75 -16.31
CA ILE A 40 -5.11 5.37 -17.42
C ILE A 40 -5.99 6.46 -18.03
N PRO A 41 -5.51 7.71 -18.16
CA PRO A 41 -6.26 8.75 -18.85
C PRO A 41 -6.30 8.50 -20.37
N HIS A 42 -7.48 8.68 -20.95
CA HIS A 42 -7.77 8.58 -22.38
C HIS A 42 -8.64 9.75 -22.79
N GLN A 43 -8.46 10.27 -24.00
CA GLN A 43 -9.40 11.22 -24.59
C GLN A 43 -10.56 10.45 -25.21
N ALA A 44 -11.79 10.82 -24.88
CA ALA A 44 -13.00 10.24 -25.41
C ALA A 44 -14.06 11.31 -25.68
N ILE A 45 -15.03 10.99 -26.54
CA ILE A 45 -16.20 11.85 -26.76
C ILE A 45 -17.31 11.40 -25.81
N VAL A 46 -17.66 12.27 -24.86
CA VAL A 46 -18.77 12.06 -23.92
C VAL A 46 -19.82 13.12 -24.19
N ALA A 47 -21.05 12.72 -24.48
CA ALA A 47 -22.16 13.62 -24.77
C ALA A 47 -21.83 14.70 -25.84
N LYS A 48 -21.20 14.28 -26.95
CA LYS A 48 -20.77 15.14 -28.07
C LYS A 48 -19.66 16.15 -27.73
N ARG A 49 -18.98 16.02 -26.59
CA ARG A 49 -17.82 16.85 -26.22
C ARG A 49 -16.59 15.98 -25.97
N PHE A 50 -15.42 16.49 -26.36
CA PHE A 50 -14.15 15.87 -25.99
C PHE A 50 -13.93 16.02 -24.49
N ALA A 51 -13.66 14.90 -23.82
CA ALA A 51 -13.41 14.82 -22.40
C ALA A 51 -12.29 13.83 -22.11
N GLU A 52 -11.52 14.10 -21.06
CA GLU A 52 -10.56 13.14 -20.52
C GLU A 52 -11.30 12.17 -19.59
N VAL A 53 -11.24 10.88 -19.93
CA VAL A 53 -11.81 9.79 -19.15
C VAL A 53 -10.70 8.90 -18.63
N LYS A 54 -10.89 8.33 -17.44
CA LYS A 54 -9.92 7.40 -16.85
C LYS A 54 -10.45 5.98 -16.98
N VAL A 55 -9.74 5.14 -17.72
CA VAL A 55 -10.08 3.73 -17.92
C VAL A 55 -9.35 2.89 -16.89
N ARG A 56 -10.08 1.99 -16.24
CA ARG A 56 -9.52 1.06 -15.26
C ARG A 56 -8.88 -0.11 -15.99
N GLU A 57 -7.59 -0.26 -15.80
CA GLU A 57 -6.81 -1.42 -16.21
C GLU A 57 -6.43 -2.30 -15.01
N SER A 58 -6.28 -3.60 -15.28
CA SER A 58 -5.82 -4.54 -14.26
C SER A 58 -4.33 -4.34 -13.95
N PHE A 59 -3.91 -4.63 -12.72
CA PHE A 59 -2.48 -4.61 -12.40
C PHE A 59 -1.68 -5.59 -13.28
N ALA A 60 -2.23 -6.78 -13.54
CA ALA A 60 -1.54 -7.81 -14.31
C ALA A 60 -1.31 -7.40 -15.77
N SER A 61 -2.29 -6.73 -16.40
CA SER A 61 -2.17 -6.27 -17.80
C SER A 61 -1.09 -5.21 -17.95
N VAL A 62 -0.98 -4.28 -16.99
CA VAL A 62 -0.13 -3.08 -17.11
C VAL A 62 1.25 -3.27 -16.46
N PHE A 63 1.44 -4.22 -15.55
CA PHE A 63 2.65 -4.35 -14.73
C PHE A 63 3.96 -4.37 -15.55
N LYS A 64 3.95 -5.05 -16.70
CA LYS A 64 5.10 -5.16 -17.60
C LYS A 64 5.47 -3.81 -18.25
N ASN A 65 4.50 -2.93 -18.44
CA ASN A 65 4.65 -1.64 -19.08
C ASN A 65 4.96 -0.50 -18.09
N ILE A 66 5.02 -0.78 -16.79
CA ILE A 66 5.38 0.23 -15.77
C ILE A 66 6.87 0.51 -15.84
N GLN A 67 7.24 1.76 -16.14
CA GLN A 67 8.63 2.23 -16.07
C GLN A 67 9.00 2.76 -14.70
N THR A 68 8.15 3.58 -14.08
CA THR A 68 8.42 4.12 -12.74
C THR A 68 7.16 4.14 -11.90
N VAL A 69 7.34 4.04 -10.58
CA VAL A 69 6.29 4.19 -9.58
C VAL A 69 6.68 5.33 -8.66
N LYS A 70 5.77 6.29 -8.49
CA LYS A 70 5.94 7.42 -7.58
C LYS A 70 4.81 7.44 -6.55
N GLN A 71 5.11 8.00 -5.40
CA GLN A 71 4.11 8.37 -4.40
C GLN A 71 4.29 9.84 -4.07
N GLY A 72 3.38 10.68 -4.54
CA GLY A 72 3.55 12.13 -4.56
C GLY A 72 4.84 12.51 -5.31
N LYS A 73 5.79 13.12 -4.60
CA LYS A 73 7.09 13.55 -5.16
C LYS A 73 8.21 12.50 -5.03
N VAL A 74 7.96 11.39 -4.34
CA VAL A 74 8.98 10.39 -4.01
C VAL A 74 9.00 9.28 -5.05
N LEU A 75 10.17 8.97 -5.61
CA LEU A 75 10.37 7.80 -6.46
C LEU A 75 10.42 6.55 -5.60
N ILE A 76 9.47 5.64 -5.82
CA ILE A 76 9.35 4.39 -5.10
C ILE A 76 10.11 3.28 -5.82
N ALA A 77 9.97 3.21 -7.13
CA ALA A 77 10.61 2.18 -7.94
C ALA A 77 10.77 2.61 -9.39
N GLU A 78 11.70 1.97 -10.06
CA GLU A 78 11.96 2.14 -11.49
C GLU A 78 12.37 0.82 -12.13
N ARG A 79 12.05 0.70 -13.42
CA ARG A 79 12.31 -0.52 -14.18
C ARG A 79 13.75 -0.51 -14.65
N ARG A 80 14.52 -1.51 -14.21
CA ARG A 80 15.91 -1.77 -14.60
C ARG A 80 16.04 -3.24 -14.97
N ASP A 81 16.66 -3.54 -16.11
CA ASP A 81 16.90 -4.91 -16.58
C ASP A 81 15.64 -5.79 -16.60
N GLY A 82 14.51 -5.22 -17.01
CA GLY A 82 13.22 -5.93 -17.09
C GLY A 82 12.54 -6.17 -15.74
N LYS A 83 13.07 -5.65 -14.63
CA LYS A 83 12.50 -5.78 -13.27
C LYS A 83 12.12 -4.41 -12.72
N LEU A 84 11.02 -4.34 -11.96
CA LEU A 84 10.60 -3.10 -11.30
C LEU A 84 11.27 -3.00 -9.94
N VAL A 85 12.38 -2.29 -9.87
CA VAL A 85 13.27 -2.29 -8.69
C VAL A 85 13.00 -1.09 -7.81
N ALA A 86 12.87 -1.32 -6.51
CA ALA A 86 12.69 -0.27 -5.52
C ALA A 86 13.87 0.70 -5.45
N SER A 87 13.56 1.97 -5.19
CA SER A 87 14.57 2.97 -4.90
C SER A 87 15.17 2.73 -3.51
N PHE A 88 16.42 3.16 -3.33
CA PHE A 88 17.12 3.05 -2.04
C PHE A 88 16.34 3.70 -0.89
N GLN A 89 15.69 4.84 -1.15
CA GLN A 89 14.88 5.55 -0.16
C GLN A 89 13.67 4.72 0.28
N TYR A 90 13.04 4.00 -0.64
CA TYR A 90 11.92 3.13 -0.33
C TYR A 90 12.36 1.88 0.44
N GLU A 91 13.47 1.25 0.03
CA GLU A 91 14.04 0.12 0.76
C GLU A 91 14.36 0.45 2.22
N ARG A 92 14.92 1.65 2.46
CA ARG A 92 15.22 2.12 3.81
C ARG A 92 13.94 2.26 4.66
N LYS A 93 12.87 2.83 4.10
CA LYS A 93 11.57 2.94 4.78
C LYS A 93 10.98 1.57 5.11
N LEU A 94 11.06 0.61 4.19
CA LEU A 94 10.59 -0.76 4.43
C LEU A 94 11.35 -1.44 5.58
N LYS A 95 12.68 -1.31 5.61
CA LYS A 95 13.52 -1.86 6.69
C LYS A 95 13.20 -1.21 8.04
N GLU A 96 13.00 0.10 8.07
CA GLU A 96 12.61 0.83 9.28
C GLU A 96 11.23 0.37 9.80
N GLN A 97 10.24 0.16 8.93
CA GLN A 97 8.93 -0.37 9.31
C GLN A 97 9.03 -1.78 9.89
N GLN A 98 9.77 -2.69 9.23
CA GLN A 98 9.98 -4.06 9.72
C GLN A 98 10.67 -4.08 11.09
N SER A 99 11.64 -3.18 11.33
CA SER A 99 12.31 -3.08 12.63
C SER A 99 11.37 -2.61 13.75
N LYS A 100 10.38 -1.75 13.44
CA LYS A 100 9.37 -1.28 14.39
C LYS A 100 8.37 -2.37 14.72
N GLU A 101 7.88 -3.10 13.72
CA GLU A 101 6.95 -4.23 13.92
C GLU A 101 7.57 -5.33 14.77
N ARG A 102 8.83 -5.71 14.52
CA ARG A 102 9.57 -6.67 15.35
C ARG A 102 9.69 -6.23 16.82
N LYS A 103 9.86 -4.94 17.08
CA LYS A 103 9.90 -4.40 18.45
C LYS A 103 8.53 -4.46 19.15
N VAL A 104 7.44 -4.37 18.40
CA VAL A 104 6.07 -4.48 18.95
C VAL A 104 5.74 -5.93 19.28
N THR A 105 6.13 -6.90 18.44
CA THR A 105 5.90 -8.33 18.70
C THR A 105 6.69 -8.87 19.91
N HIS A 106 7.78 -8.22 20.30
CA HIS A 106 8.58 -8.60 21.48
C HIS A 106 8.19 -7.87 22.78
N LYS A 107 7.16 -7.00 22.78
CA LYS A 107 6.57 -6.52 24.02
C LYS A 107 5.77 -7.67 24.65
N LYS A 108 6.35 -8.33 25.67
CA LYS A 108 5.63 -9.28 26.52
C LYS A 108 4.30 -8.66 26.97
N PRO A 109 3.17 -9.39 26.95
CA PRO A 109 1.92 -8.87 27.49
C PRO A 109 2.17 -8.47 28.95
N SER A 110 1.85 -7.21 29.29
CA SER A 110 1.86 -6.75 30.67
C SER A 110 0.92 -7.65 31.47
N LYS A 111 1.44 -8.28 32.53
CA LYS A 111 0.67 -9.14 33.44
C LYS A 111 -0.64 -8.44 33.82
N GLU A 112 -1.77 -9.04 33.45
CA GLU A 112 -3.09 -8.68 33.98
C GLU A 112 -3.01 -8.68 35.51
N ILE A 113 -3.26 -7.53 36.13
CA ILE A 113 -3.44 -7.45 37.57
C ILE A 113 -4.85 -7.98 37.86
N ILE A 114 -4.96 -9.29 38.10
CA ILE A 114 -6.19 -9.90 38.61
C ILE A 114 -6.41 -9.36 40.02
N ARG A 115 -7.26 -8.33 40.17
CA ARG A 115 -7.76 -7.91 41.49
C ARG A 115 -8.77 -8.94 41.99
N VAL A 116 -8.31 -9.89 42.79
CA VAL A 116 -9.20 -10.78 43.54
C VAL A 116 -9.80 -10.00 44.71
N THR A 117 -11.03 -9.53 44.55
CA THR A 117 -11.83 -8.99 45.67
C THR A 117 -12.24 -10.14 46.59
N LYS A 118 -11.64 -10.22 47.78
CA LYS A 118 -12.12 -11.09 48.87
C LYS A 118 -13.52 -10.64 49.29
N VAL A 119 -14.55 -11.40 48.93
CA VAL A 119 -15.90 -11.24 49.50
C VAL A 119 -15.88 -11.80 50.92
N LYS A 120 -16.12 -10.93 51.92
CA LYS A 120 -16.34 -11.32 53.32
C LYS A 120 -17.63 -12.13 53.42
N LYS A 121 -17.55 -13.37 53.91
CA LYS A 121 -18.71 -14.15 54.37
C LYS A 121 -19.36 -13.43 55.57
N SER A 122 -20.55 -12.89 55.39
CA SER A 122 -21.43 -12.53 56.50
C SER A 122 -22.15 -13.79 56.99
N LYS A 123 -22.01 -14.09 58.29
CA LYS A 123 -22.79 -15.09 59.02
C LYS A 123 -24.27 -14.71 58.96
N GLN A 124 -25.13 -15.61 58.49
CA GLN A 124 -26.55 -15.58 58.86
C GLN A 124 -26.77 -16.57 60.00
N VAL A 125 -27.27 -16.00 61.09
CA VAL A 125 -27.67 -16.67 62.32
C VAL A 125 -29.07 -17.25 62.11
N LYS A 126 -29.23 -18.53 62.41
CA LYS A 126 -30.52 -19.22 62.52
C LYS A 126 -31.33 -18.64 63.69
N LYS A 127 -32.62 -18.39 63.47
CA LYS A 127 -33.67 -18.54 64.46
C LYS A 127 -34.87 -19.17 63.78
#